data_AF-A0A9D1HRY0-F1
#
_entry.id   AF-A0A9D1HRY0-F1
#
_cell.length_a   1.000
_cell.length_b   1.000
_cell.length_c   1.000
_cell.angle_alpha   90.00
_cell.angle_beta   90.00
_cell.angle_gamma   90.00
#
_symmetry.space_group_name_H-M   'P 1'
#
loop_
_entity.id
_entity.type
_entity.pdbx_description
1 polymer ?
#
loop_
_entity_poly.entity_id
_entity_poly.type
_entity_poly.pdbx_seq_one_letter_code
_entity_poly.pdbx_strand_id
1 'polypeptide(L)'
;MATTKKYVVLADIESIRVPFATFNAALEELATFGEVAVCKFYGYSAKRTKDYGEFIQENSYDALSTLPKKRKGKLDLRQVIDAARLAQYPNVDGFFLIYGKGDITPLISYLKGYGKDVIAGVIEPDKNSALCNKVITLDLNATIQTVLPAGYKKVVPGEVVEKPKRAAAPKAAPAPAPAAAPAQPAASAQSAEDAQFAMLMEQFNKIIAGSDE
;
A
#
# COMPACT_ATOMS: atom_id res chain seq x y z
N MET A 1 -0.06 25.22 24.84
CA MET A 1 0.84 24.05 24.93
C MET A 1 1.03 23.53 23.51
N ALA A 2 2.27 23.35 23.05
CA ALA A 2 2.47 22.74 21.73
C ALA A 2 1.96 21.29 21.82
N THR A 3 0.96 20.95 21.01
CA THR A 3 0.41 19.60 20.96
C THR A 3 1.44 18.67 20.35
N THR A 4 1.85 17.64 21.10
CA THR A 4 2.70 16.56 20.60
C THR A 4 2.04 15.92 19.39
N LYS A 5 2.79 15.73 18.31
CA LYS A 5 2.27 15.07 17.09
C LYS A 5 1.87 13.64 17.41
N LYS A 6 0.79 13.16 16.84
CA LYS A 6 0.29 11.78 16.99
C LYS A 6 0.54 10.97 15.74
N TYR A 7 1.29 9.89 15.88
CA TYR A 7 1.61 8.97 14.80
C TYR A 7 0.84 7.65 14.93
N VAL A 8 0.30 7.19 13.80
CA VAL A 8 -0.24 5.86 13.61
C VAL A 8 0.86 4.96 13.05
N VAL A 9 1.10 3.80 13.66
CA VAL A 9 2.07 2.82 13.18
C VAL A 9 1.34 1.69 12.47
N LEU A 10 1.66 1.47 11.20
CA LEU A 10 1.13 0.37 10.40
C LEU A 10 2.28 -0.53 9.96
N ALA A 11 2.35 -1.74 10.51
CA ALA A 11 3.52 -2.59 10.36
C ALA A 11 3.23 -3.95 9.70
N ASP A 12 3.68 -4.12 8.46
CA ASP A 12 3.70 -5.42 7.78
C ASP A 12 4.91 -6.26 8.22
N ILE A 13 4.69 -6.97 9.33
CA ILE A 13 5.67 -7.85 9.94
C ILE A 13 5.80 -9.20 9.21
N GLU A 14 4.83 -9.59 8.39
CA GLU A 14 4.95 -10.78 7.54
C GLU A 14 5.94 -10.57 6.38
N SER A 15 5.95 -9.37 5.81
CA SER A 15 6.84 -9.00 4.71
C SER A 15 8.25 -8.67 5.17
N ILE A 16 8.40 -7.82 6.19
CA ILE A 16 9.72 -7.27 6.61
C ILE A 16 10.48 -8.21 7.55
N ARG A 17 9.77 -8.96 8.42
CA ARG A 17 10.34 -10.01 9.29
C ARG A 17 11.53 -9.56 10.14
N VAL A 18 11.45 -8.37 10.71
CA VAL A 18 12.45 -7.90 11.69
C VAL A 18 12.08 -8.38 13.10
N PRO A 19 13.06 -8.67 13.98
CA PRO A 19 12.81 -8.96 15.38
C PRO A 19 12.13 -7.80 16.10
N PHE A 20 11.39 -8.09 17.17
CA PHE A 20 10.72 -7.07 17.99
C PHE A 20 11.70 -6.02 18.53
N ALA A 21 12.91 -6.42 18.95
CA ALA A 21 13.92 -5.48 19.45
C ALA A 21 14.27 -4.39 18.42
N THR A 22 14.36 -4.76 17.14
CA THR A 22 14.61 -3.82 16.03
C THR A 22 13.42 -2.92 15.79
N PHE A 23 12.20 -3.46 15.85
CA PHE A 23 10.98 -2.65 15.75
C PHE A 23 10.86 -1.66 16.93
N ASN A 24 11.20 -2.10 18.14
CA ASN A 24 11.16 -1.28 19.35
C ASN A 24 12.15 -0.11 19.27
N ALA A 25 13.38 -0.33 18.80
CA ALA A 25 14.35 0.74 18.56
C ALA A 25 13.80 1.79 17.57
N ALA A 26 13.10 1.36 16.52
CA ALA A 26 12.46 2.27 15.58
C ALA A 26 11.28 3.05 16.20
N LEU A 27 10.53 2.43 17.13
CA LEU A 27 9.48 3.13 17.88
C LEU A 27 10.05 4.16 18.85
N GLU A 28 11.16 3.85 19.52
CA GLU A 28 11.86 4.79 20.41
C GLU A 28 12.34 6.02 19.62
N GLU A 29 12.89 5.82 18.43
CA GLU A 29 13.28 6.92 17.54
C GLU A 29 12.06 7.75 17.10
N LEU A 30 10.95 7.09 16.74
CA LEU A 30 9.70 7.78 16.40
C LEU A 30 9.15 8.60 17.59
N ALA A 31 9.28 8.08 18.82
CA ALA A 31 8.79 8.70 20.04
C ALA A 31 9.48 10.05 20.35
N THR A 32 10.65 10.30 19.79
CA THR A 32 11.36 11.60 19.94
C THR A 32 10.67 12.75 19.20
N PHE A 33 9.80 12.45 18.21
CA PHE A 33 9.11 13.46 17.37
C PHE A 33 7.60 13.51 17.61
N GLY A 34 7.03 12.48 18.23
CA GLY A 34 5.60 12.41 18.49
C GLY A 34 5.19 11.21 19.31
N GLU A 35 3.95 11.22 19.76
CA GLU A 35 3.30 10.15 20.49
C GLU A 35 2.86 9.05 19.51
N VAL A 36 3.16 7.80 19.84
CA VAL A 36 2.61 6.63 19.14
C VAL A 36 1.17 6.40 19.61
N ALA A 37 0.20 6.82 18.81
CA ALA A 37 -1.20 6.79 19.19
C ALA A 37 -1.83 5.39 19.05
N VAL A 38 -1.46 4.64 18.00
CA VAL A 38 -1.94 3.28 17.78
C VAL A 38 -0.95 2.51 16.91
N CYS A 39 -0.73 1.24 17.22
CA CYS A 39 -0.05 0.31 16.34
C CYS A 39 -1.05 -0.70 15.75
N LYS A 40 -0.84 -1.03 14.48
CA LYS A 40 -1.53 -2.13 13.82
C LYS A 40 -0.55 -3.01 13.06
N PHE A 41 -0.59 -4.30 13.35
CA PHE A 41 0.33 -5.29 12.82
C PHE A 41 -0.37 -6.16 11.77
N TYR A 42 0.30 -6.37 10.63
CA TYR A 42 -0.19 -7.18 9.53
C TYR A 42 0.67 -8.43 9.40
N GLY A 43 0.03 -9.60 9.53
CA GLY A 43 0.70 -10.88 9.36
C GLY A 43 1.37 -11.40 10.63
N TYR A 44 0.76 -11.15 11.79
CA TYR A 44 1.18 -11.75 13.06
C TYR A 44 1.02 -13.28 13.01
N SER A 45 2.01 -13.99 13.53
CA SER A 45 1.97 -15.44 13.70
C SER A 45 2.73 -15.85 14.96
N ALA A 46 2.08 -16.60 15.84
CA ALA A 46 2.71 -17.17 17.04
C ALA A 46 3.91 -18.09 16.75
N LYS A 47 4.13 -18.50 15.49
CA LYS A 47 5.30 -19.28 15.08
C LYS A 47 6.49 -18.44 14.61
N ARG A 48 6.25 -17.22 14.12
CA ARG A 48 7.28 -16.41 13.44
C ARG A 48 7.54 -15.05 14.08
N THR A 49 6.53 -14.46 14.70
CA THR A 49 6.56 -13.10 15.27
C THR A 49 6.06 -13.13 16.71
N LYS A 50 6.31 -14.23 17.43
CA LYS A 50 5.83 -14.45 18.81
C LYS A 50 6.37 -13.39 19.77
N ASP A 51 7.57 -12.91 19.51
CA ASP A 51 8.27 -11.85 20.23
C ASP A 51 7.50 -10.51 20.26
N TYR A 52 6.59 -10.27 19.31
CA TYR A 52 5.69 -9.10 19.35
C TYR A 52 4.49 -9.30 20.28
N GLY A 53 4.20 -10.53 20.71
CA GLY A 53 2.93 -10.90 21.33
C GLY A 53 2.66 -10.19 22.65
N GLU A 54 3.66 -10.11 23.53
CA GLU A 54 3.57 -9.42 24.83
C GLU A 54 3.29 -7.93 24.62
N PHE A 55 4.08 -7.26 23.79
CA PHE A 55 3.89 -5.85 23.45
C PHE A 55 2.51 -5.56 22.84
N ILE A 56 2.04 -6.40 21.92
CA ILE A 56 0.71 -6.25 21.32
C ILE A 56 -0.39 -6.36 22.39
N GLN A 57 -0.27 -7.34 23.29
CA GLN A 57 -1.26 -7.62 24.32
C GLN A 57 -1.30 -6.52 25.38
N GLU A 58 -0.15 -6.13 25.93
CA GLU A 58 -0.05 -5.11 26.98
C GLU A 58 -0.59 -3.75 26.52
N ASN A 59 -0.37 -3.40 25.24
CA ASN A 59 -0.82 -2.14 24.69
C ASN A 59 -2.20 -2.22 23.98
N SER A 60 -2.84 -3.39 23.99
CA SER A 60 -4.13 -3.62 23.31
C SER A 60 -4.13 -3.23 21.82
N TYR A 61 -3.04 -3.52 21.11
CA TYR A 61 -2.88 -3.21 19.69
C TYR A 61 -3.57 -4.24 18.78
N ASP A 62 -3.97 -3.80 17.59
CA ASP A 62 -4.60 -4.67 16.60
C ASP A 62 -3.54 -5.47 15.84
N ALA A 63 -3.72 -6.79 15.75
CA ALA A 63 -2.81 -7.68 15.07
C ALA A 63 -3.59 -8.65 14.17
N LEU A 64 -3.46 -8.46 12.86
CA LEU A 64 -4.07 -9.32 11.86
C LEU A 64 -3.20 -10.56 11.64
N SER A 65 -3.81 -11.73 11.70
CA SER A 65 -3.12 -13.01 11.44
C SER A 65 -2.59 -13.11 10.01
N THR A 66 -1.50 -13.87 9.85
CA THR A 66 -0.97 -14.24 8.51
C THR A 66 -2.04 -14.90 7.65
N LEU A 67 -2.03 -14.60 6.35
CA LEU A 67 -2.94 -15.22 5.39
C LEU A 67 -2.24 -16.37 4.62
N PRO A 68 -2.99 -17.37 4.13
CA PRO A 68 -2.44 -18.39 3.24
C PRO A 68 -1.78 -17.76 2.01
N LYS A 69 -0.68 -18.35 1.51
CA LYS A 69 0.10 -17.82 0.37
C LYS A 69 -0.73 -17.48 -0.89
N LYS A 70 -1.84 -18.18 -1.13
CA LYS A 70 -2.78 -17.91 -2.24
C LYS A 70 -3.50 -16.56 -2.12
N ARG A 71 -3.39 -15.87 -0.97
CA ARG A 71 -4.00 -14.57 -0.67
C ARG A 71 -2.94 -13.48 -0.43
N LYS A 72 -1.73 -13.67 -0.98
CA LYS A 72 -0.67 -12.65 -1.00
C LYS A 72 -1.22 -11.36 -1.61
N GLY A 73 -0.99 -10.21 -0.99
CA GLY A 73 -1.58 -8.93 -1.40
C GLY A 73 -2.82 -8.49 -0.61
N LYS A 74 -3.55 -9.41 0.07
CA LYS A 74 -4.74 -9.01 0.84
C LYS A 74 -4.39 -8.23 2.11
N LEU A 75 -3.26 -8.55 2.74
CA LEU A 75 -2.77 -7.78 3.89
C LEU A 75 -2.27 -6.40 3.46
N ASP A 76 -1.52 -6.32 2.35
CA ASP A 76 -1.08 -5.05 1.75
C ASP A 76 -2.29 -4.15 1.46
N LEU A 77 -3.32 -4.68 0.80
CA LEU A 77 -4.55 -3.93 0.53
C LEU A 77 -5.25 -3.50 1.82
N ARG A 78 -5.28 -4.36 2.85
CA ARG A 78 -5.88 -4.00 4.13
C ARG A 78 -5.10 -2.89 4.83
N GLN A 79 -3.78 -2.91 4.79
CA GLN A 79 -2.93 -1.84 5.30
C GLN A 79 -3.21 -0.52 4.60
N VAL A 80 -3.32 -0.53 3.27
CA VAL A 80 -3.68 0.67 2.47
C VAL A 80 -5.06 1.22 2.86
N ILE A 81 -6.06 0.35 3.00
CA ILE A 81 -7.43 0.75 3.40
C ILE A 81 -7.44 1.35 4.81
N ASP A 82 -6.78 0.70 5.76
CA ASP A 82 -6.70 1.18 7.14
C ASP A 82 -5.98 2.53 7.21
N ALA A 83 -4.88 2.71 6.47
CA ALA A 83 -4.16 3.98 6.37
C ALA A 83 -5.06 5.10 5.81
N ALA A 84 -5.74 4.85 4.71
CA ALA A 84 -6.62 5.83 4.07
C ALA A 84 -7.80 6.22 4.98
N ARG A 85 -8.38 5.26 5.71
CA ARG A 85 -9.43 5.52 6.70
C ARG A 85 -8.89 6.35 7.86
N LEU A 86 -7.74 5.97 8.41
CA LEU A 86 -7.16 6.64 9.58
C LEU A 86 -6.70 8.07 9.27
N ALA A 87 -6.33 8.35 8.01
CA ALA A 87 -5.89 9.67 7.59
C ALA A 87 -7.02 10.72 7.64
N GLN A 88 -8.28 10.30 7.67
CA GLN A 88 -9.42 11.21 7.76
C GLN A 88 -9.60 11.77 9.17
N TYR A 89 -9.01 11.14 10.19
CA TYR A 89 -9.12 11.63 11.55
C TYR A 89 -8.21 12.86 11.78
N PRO A 90 -8.75 13.96 12.36
CA PRO A 90 -7.99 15.19 12.53
C PRO A 90 -6.91 15.11 13.62
N ASN A 91 -7.05 14.17 14.56
CA ASN A 91 -6.11 13.94 15.66
C ASN A 91 -4.94 13.00 15.30
N VAL A 92 -4.81 12.63 14.02
CA VAL A 92 -3.67 11.86 13.50
C VAL A 92 -2.80 12.82 12.69
N ASP A 93 -1.58 13.06 13.14
CA ASP A 93 -0.65 13.99 12.47
C ASP A 93 0.23 13.27 11.44
N GLY A 94 0.46 11.97 11.61
CA GLY A 94 1.33 11.24 10.71
C GLY A 94 1.20 9.73 10.78
N PHE A 95 1.94 9.08 9.88
CA PHE A 95 1.99 7.64 9.73
C PHE A 95 3.42 7.16 9.73
N PHE A 96 3.70 6.13 10.54
CA PHE A 96 4.91 5.32 10.42
C PHE A 96 4.55 4.03 9.69
N LEU A 97 5.04 3.89 8.46
CA LEU A 97 4.71 2.80 7.55
C LEU A 97 5.88 1.83 7.46
N ILE A 98 5.68 0.60 7.90
CA ILE A 98 6.54 -0.55 7.59
C ILE A 98 5.75 -1.41 6.61
N TYR A 99 6.29 -1.57 5.40
CA TYR A 99 5.56 -2.11 4.25
C TYR A 99 6.38 -3.17 3.51
N GLY A 100 5.70 -4.06 2.78
CA GLY A 100 6.35 -5.04 1.90
C GLY A 100 6.88 -4.45 0.60
N LYS A 101 7.42 -5.29 -0.30
CA LYS A 101 8.04 -4.85 -1.57
C LYS A 101 7.07 -4.26 -2.63
N GLY A 102 5.82 -4.02 -2.25
CA GLY A 102 4.79 -3.46 -3.12
C GLY A 102 5.06 -2.00 -3.47
N ASP A 103 4.42 -1.52 -4.52
CA ASP A 103 4.41 -0.09 -4.83
C ASP A 103 3.34 0.60 -3.97
N ILE A 104 3.79 1.37 -2.98
CA ILE A 104 2.92 2.15 -2.10
C ILE A 104 2.98 3.65 -2.40
N THR A 105 3.59 4.05 -3.52
CA THR A 105 3.66 5.46 -3.95
C THR A 105 2.30 6.15 -3.95
N PRO A 106 1.19 5.54 -4.44
CA PRO A 106 -0.13 6.16 -4.39
C PRO A 106 -0.61 6.42 -2.96
N LEU A 107 -0.34 5.48 -2.03
CA LEU A 107 -0.69 5.66 -0.62
C LEU A 107 0.10 6.82 0.00
N ILE A 108 1.42 6.87 -0.23
CA ILE A 108 2.28 7.95 0.30
C ILE A 108 1.78 9.30 -0.20
N SER A 109 1.49 9.42 -1.50
CA SER A 109 0.95 10.65 -2.08
C SER A 109 -0.41 11.03 -1.49
N TYR A 110 -1.29 10.05 -1.29
CA TYR A 110 -2.61 10.27 -0.69
C TYR A 110 -2.50 10.80 0.75
N LEU A 111 -1.70 10.15 1.61
CA LEU A 111 -1.50 10.57 3.00
C LEU A 111 -0.92 11.99 3.09
N LYS A 112 0.09 12.30 2.28
CA LYS A 112 0.68 13.64 2.22
C LYS A 112 -0.31 14.69 1.72
N GLY A 113 -1.18 14.34 0.77
CA GLY A 113 -2.27 15.20 0.30
C GLY A 113 -3.27 15.54 1.40
N TYR A 114 -3.46 14.66 2.39
CA TYR A 114 -4.23 14.90 3.62
C TYR A 114 -3.45 15.67 4.69
N GLY A 115 -2.27 16.22 4.36
CA GLY A 115 -1.42 16.96 5.28
C GLY A 115 -0.72 16.09 6.33
N LYS A 116 -0.67 14.76 6.13
CA LYS A 116 -0.06 13.84 7.08
C LYS A 116 1.45 13.75 6.87
N ASP A 117 2.19 13.68 7.98
CA ASP A 117 3.62 13.40 7.98
C ASP A 117 3.84 11.90 7.75
N VAL A 118 4.52 11.52 6.67
CA VAL A 118 4.72 10.10 6.32
C VAL A 118 6.17 9.71 6.59
N ILE A 119 6.36 8.73 7.46
CA ILE A 119 7.65 8.19 7.87
C ILE A 119 7.72 6.74 7.41
N ALA A 120 8.77 6.36 6.68
CA ALA A 120 8.98 4.97 6.27
C ALA A 120 9.91 4.25 7.24
N GLY A 121 9.52 3.05 7.69
CA GLY A 121 10.38 2.10 8.38
C GLY A 121 10.87 1.04 7.40
N VAL A 122 12.15 1.07 7.06
CA VAL A 122 12.76 0.16 6.06
C VAL A 122 14.11 -0.34 6.54
N ILE A 123 14.49 -1.56 6.14
CA ILE A 123 15.85 -2.07 6.39
C ILE A 123 16.86 -1.30 5.55
N GLU A 124 16.53 -1.06 4.28
CA GLU A 124 17.33 -0.27 3.34
C GLU A 124 16.43 0.74 2.62
N PRO A 125 16.88 1.99 2.40
CA PRO A 125 16.12 2.97 1.64
C PRO A 125 15.79 2.49 0.23
N ASP A 126 14.55 2.73 -0.21
CA ASP A 126 14.05 2.30 -1.50
C ASP A 126 13.32 3.44 -2.23
N LYS A 127 12.71 3.12 -3.38
CA LYS A 127 11.95 4.11 -4.17
C LYS A 127 10.78 4.73 -3.41
N ASN A 128 10.14 3.97 -2.51
CA ASN A 128 8.97 4.41 -1.76
C ASN A 128 9.42 5.31 -0.60
N SER A 129 10.42 4.87 0.17
CA SER A 129 10.98 5.61 1.30
C SER A 129 11.54 6.97 0.86
N ALA A 130 12.07 7.07 -0.36
CA ALA A 130 12.55 8.30 -0.97
C ALA A 130 11.44 9.35 -1.25
N LEU A 131 10.17 8.99 -1.12
CA LEU A 131 9.01 9.88 -1.32
C LEU A 131 8.33 10.29 0.00
N CYS A 132 8.72 9.65 1.11
CA CYS A 132 8.28 9.97 2.46
C CYS A 132 8.95 11.26 2.97
N ASN A 133 8.42 11.81 4.05
CA ASN A 133 9.01 12.97 4.73
C ASN A 133 10.30 12.57 5.45
N LYS A 134 10.28 11.40 6.10
CA LYS A 134 11.40 10.82 6.85
C LYS A 134 11.50 9.32 6.63
N VAL A 135 12.66 8.78 6.96
CA VAL A 135 12.96 7.36 6.96
C VAL A 135 13.60 7.01 8.30
N ILE A 136 13.12 5.95 8.94
CA ILE A 136 13.77 5.31 10.08
C ILE A 136 14.30 3.96 9.60
N THR A 137 15.59 3.73 9.77
CA THR A 137 16.19 2.43 9.45
C THR A 137 15.79 1.39 10.48
N LEU A 138 15.34 0.22 10.02
CA LEU A 138 14.98 -0.91 10.87
C LEU A 138 16.25 -1.69 11.24
N ASP A 139 17.04 -1.10 12.11
CA ASP A 139 18.22 -1.71 12.71
C ASP A 139 18.26 -1.42 14.23
N LEU A 140 19.17 -2.05 14.97
CA LEU A 140 19.26 -1.88 16.43
C LEU A 140 19.75 -0.49 16.86
N ASN A 141 20.41 0.22 15.96
CA ASN A 141 20.88 1.60 16.12
C ASN A 141 20.01 2.53 15.25
N ALA A 142 18.70 2.28 15.22
CA ALA A 142 17.76 2.89 14.29
C ALA A 142 18.03 4.40 14.14
N THR A 143 18.24 4.85 12.91
CA THR A 143 18.54 6.26 12.64
C THR A 143 17.43 6.89 11.84
N ILE A 144 17.10 8.15 12.15
CA ILE A 144 16.18 8.93 11.36
C ILE A 144 16.90 9.78 10.32
N GLN A 145 16.36 9.78 9.12
CA GLN A 145 16.83 10.59 8.01
C GLN A 145 15.66 11.40 7.45
N THR A 146 15.79 12.72 7.43
CA THR A 146 14.80 13.58 6.76
C THR A 146 15.06 13.56 5.27
N VAL A 147 14.11 13.04 4.50
CA VAL A 147 14.25 12.83 3.06
C VAL A 147 13.64 13.98 2.28
N LEU A 148 12.50 14.51 2.72
CA LEU A 148 11.81 15.61 2.04
C LEU A 148 11.40 16.71 3.03
N PRO A 149 12.25 17.73 3.24
CA PRO A 149 11.96 18.84 4.16
C PRO A 149 10.76 19.69 3.73
N ALA A 150 10.56 19.88 2.41
CA ALA A 150 9.51 20.73 1.83
C ALA A 150 8.36 19.93 1.17
N GLY A 151 8.34 18.61 1.34
CA GLY A 151 7.28 17.75 0.77
C GLY A 151 7.42 17.38 -0.71
N TYR A 152 8.34 18.00 -1.47
CA TYR A 152 8.59 17.71 -2.88
C TYR A 152 10.08 17.63 -3.24
N LYS A 153 10.42 16.84 -4.26
CA LYS A 153 11.76 16.83 -4.87
C LYS A 153 11.87 18.01 -5.83
N LYS A 154 12.91 18.82 -5.71
CA LYS A 154 13.18 19.89 -6.68
C LYS A 154 13.49 19.25 -8.03
N VAL A 155 12.70 19.57 -9.05
CA VAL A 155 12.99 19.21 -10.42
C VAL A 155 13.78 20.37 -11.02
N VAL A 156 15.03 20.13 -11.43
CA VAL A 156 15.81 21.11 -12.17
C VAL A 156 15.35 21.04 -13.63
N PRO A 157 14.73 22.09 -14.19
CA PRO A 157 14.27 22.06 -15.58
C PRO A 157 15.47 21.90 -16.52
N GLY A 158 15.50 20.84 -17.32
CA GLY A 158 16.54 20.57 -18.33
C GLY A 158 17.35 19.30 -18.11
N GLU A 159 17.33 18.72 -16.91
CA GLU A 159 17.94 17.41 -16.65
C GLU A 159 16.90 16.32 -16.93
N VAL A 160 16.86 15.84 -18.17
CA VAL A 160 16.06 14.69 -18.54
C VAL A 160 16.71 13.49 -17.85
N VAL A 161 16.15 13.06 -16.71
CA VAL A 161 16.52 11.75 -16.13
C VAL A 161 16.28 10.74 -17.23
N GLU A 162 17.37 10.18 -17.79
CA GLU A 162 17.28 9.13 -18.79
C GLU A 162 16.40 8.03 -18.21
N LYS A 163 15.20 7.86 -18.78
CA LYS A 163 14.39 6.67 -18.51
C LYS A 163 15.32 5.49 -18.75
N PRO A 164 15.44 4.52 -17.81
CA PRO A 164 16.22 3.33 -18.09
C PRO A 164 15.72 2.76 -19.41
N LYS A 165 16.62 2.68 -20.40
CA LYS A 165 16.32 2.12 -21.72
C LYS A 165 15.61 0.80 -21.46
N ARG A 166 14.30 0.78 -21.70
CA ARG A 166 13.57 -0.47 -21.83
C ARG A 166 14.28 -1.16 -22.98
N ALA A 167 15.07 -2.19 -22.65
CA ALA A 167 15.70 -3.02 -23.65
C ALA A 167 14.59 -3.36 -24.64
N ALA A 168 14.77 -2.92 -25.88
CA ALA A 168 13.83 -3.21 -26.94
C ALA A 168 13.68 -4.73 -26.96
N ALA A 169 12.50 -5.23 -26.59
CA ALA A 169 12.17 -6.61 -26.83
C ALA A 169 12.44 -6.87 -28.33
N PRO A 170 13.10 -7.97 -28.71
CA PRO A 170 13.34 -8.25 -30.12
C PRO A 170 12.00 -8.17 -30.85
N LYS A 171 11.95 -7.39 -31.94
CA LYS A 171 10.84 -7.46 -32.89
C LYS A 171 10.70 -8.91 -33.31
N ALA A 172 9.68 -9.60 -32.80
CA ALA A 172 9.27 -10.87 -33.35
C ALA A 172 8.95 -10.64 -34.83
N ALA A 173 9.51 -11.49 -35.70
CA ALA A 173 9.21 -11.49 -37.12
C ALA A 173 7.69 -11.59 -37.34
N PRO A 174 7.13 -10.98 -38.40
CA PRO A 174 5.72 -11.13 -38.71
C PRO A 174 5.42 -12.61 -38.95
N ALA A 175 4.52 -13.18 -38.15
CA ALA A 175 3.95 -14.48 -38.47
C ALA A 175 3.18 -14.37 -39.80
N PRO A 176 3.22 -15.39 -40.68
CA PRO A 176 2.49 -15.38 -41.94
C PRO A 176 0.98 -15.25 -41.66
N ALA A 177 0.33 -14.38 -42.44
CA ALA A 177 -1.09 -14.10 -42.34
C ALA A 177 -1.94 -15.38 -42.46
N PRO A 178 -2.96 -15.59 -41.61
CA PRO A 178 -3.95 -16.63 -41.82
C PRO A 178 -4.72 -16.36 -43.11
N ALA A 179 -4.90 -17.41 -43.92
CA ALA A 179 -5.72 -17.38 -45.13
C ALA A 179 -7.15 -16.90 -44.82
N ALA A 180 -7.67 -16.04 -45.70
CA ALA A 180 -9.00 -15.47 -45.61
C ALA A 180 -10.09 -16.56 -45.60
N ALA A 181 -10.87 -16.61 -44.52
CA ALA A 181 -12.17 -17.26 -44.50
C ALA A 181 -13.27 -16.21 -44.86
N PRO A 182 -14.39 -16.62 -45.49
CA PRO A 182 -15.38 -15.68 -46.00
C PRO A 182 -16.01 -14.81 -44.91
N ALA A 183 -16.20 -13.53 -45.22
CA ALA A 183 -16.77 -12.52 -44.34
C ALA A 183 -18.22 -12.87 -43.93
N GLN A 184 -18.44 -13.05 -42.63
CA GLN A 184 -19.76 -12.87 -42.03
C GLN A 184 -19.94 -11.37 -41.69
N PRO A 185 -21.14 -10.79 -41.91
CA PRO A 185 -21.36 -9.36 -41.68
C PRO A 185 -21.14 -9.02 -40.20
N ALA A 186 -20.30 -8.01 -39.96
CA ALA A 186 -19.99 -7.50 -38.64
C ALA A 186 -21.25 -6.88 -38.00
N ALA A 187 -21.80 -7.56 -36.99
CA ALA A 187 -22.69 -6.91 -36.04
C ALA A 187 -21.86 -5.90 -35.23
N SER A 188 -22.24 -4.63 -35.31
CA SER A 188 -21.60 -3.54 -34.57
C SER A 188 -21.54 -3.84 -33.08
N ALA A 189 -20.40 -3.61 -32.43
CA ALA A 189 -20.17 -3.86 -30.99
C ALA A 189 -21.26 -3.29 -30.06
N GLN A 190 -21.96 -2.22 -30.48
CA GLN A 190 -23.13 -1.67 -29.76
C GLN A 190 -24.27 -2.70 -29.60
N SER A 191 -24.52 -3.54 -30.60
CA SER A 191 -25.62 -4.54 -30.55
C SER A 191 -25.35 -5.68 -29.58
N ALA A 192 -24.09 -6.00 -29.31
CA ALA A 192 -23.71 -7.04 -28.35
C ALA A 192 -23.80 -6.52 -26.90
N GLU A 193 -23.43 -5.26 -26.68
CA GLU A 193 -23.58 -4.59 -25.37
C GLU A 193 -25.05 -4.34 -25.05
N ASP A 194 -25.87 -3.93 -26.03
CA ASP A 194 -27.31 -3.76 -25.87
C ASP A 194 -28.02 -5.09 -25.54
N ALA A 195 -27.61 -6.18 -26.20
CA ALA A 195 -28.14 -7.51 -25.91
C ALA A 195 -27.74 -8.01 -24.50
N GLN A 196 -26.51 -7.74 -24.06
CA GLN A 196 -26.07 -8.07 -22.70
C GLN A 196 -26.81 -7.25 -21.65
N PHE A 197 -27.04 -5.96 -21.90
CA PHE A 197 -27.77 -5.09 -20.99
C PHE A 197 -29.25 -5.49 -20.88
N ALA A 198 -29.89 -5.84 -22.01
CA ALA A 198 -31.26 -6.36 -22.02
C ALA A 198 -31.38 -7.66 -21.21
N MET A 199 -30.43 -8.59 -21.36
CA MET A 199 -30.42 -9.85 -20.62
C MET A 199 -30.22 -9.64 -19.11
N LEU A 200 -29.41 -8.66 -18.72
CA LEU A 200 -29.18 -8.30 -17.32
C LEU A 200 -30.44 -7.67 -16.69
N MET A 201 -31.14 -6.80 -17.44
CA MET A 201 -32.39 -6.18 -16.98
C MET A 201 -33.53 -7.19 -16.85
N GLU A 202 -33.60 -8.18 -17.74
CA GLU A 202 -34.59 -9.26 -17.63
C GLU A 202 -34.34 -10.14 -16.39
N GLN A 203 -33.07 -10.45 -16.09
CA GLN A 203 -32.70 -11.14 -14.86
C GLN A 203 -33.03 -10.30 -13.61
N PHE A 204 -32.78 -9.00 -13.64
CA PHE A 204 -33.09 -8.10 -12.53
C PHE A 204 -34.60 -8.02 -12.26
N ASN A 205 -35.42 -7.91 -13.31
CA ASN A 205 -36.87 -7.90 -13.18
C ASN A 205 -37.44 -9.24 -12.69
N LYS A 206 -36.84 -10.38 -13.07
CA LYS A 206 -37.22 -11.70 -12.51
C LYS A 206 -36.89 -11.82 -11.03
N ILE A 207 -35.81 -11.21 -10.55
CA ILE A 207 -35.45 -11.19 -9.12
C ILE A 207 -36.47 -10.35 -8.34
N ILE A 208 -36.84 -9.16 -8.84
CA ILE A 208 -37.85 -8.32 -8.20
C ILE A 208 -39.23 -8.99 -8.20
N ALA A 209 -39.62 -9.66 -9.29
CA ALA A 209 -40.92 -10.33 -9.39
C ALA A 209 -41.01 -11.66 -8.62
N GLY A 210 -39.87 -12.28 -8.28
CA GLY A 210 -39.79 -13.51 -7.48
C GLY A 210 -39.54 -13.27 -5.99
N SER A 211 -39.71 -12.04 -5.51
CA SER A 211 -39.49 -11.65 -4.10
C SER A 211 -40.76 -11.61 -3.25
N ASP A 212 -41.91 -12.05 -3.78
CA ASP A 212 -43.16 -12.23 -3.03
C ASP A 212 -43.59 -13.71 -3.10
N GLU A 213 -42.89 -14.56 -2.35
CA GLU A 213 -43.45 -15.79 -1.75
C GLU A 213 -42.80 -16.05 -0.38
#